data_AF-B1X2U6-F1
#
_entry.id   AF-B1X2U6-F1
#
_cell.length_a   1.000
_cell.length_b   1.000
_cell.length_c   1.000
_cell.angle_alpha   90.00
_cell.angle_beta   90.00
_cell.angle_gamma   90.00
#
_symmetry.space_group_name_H-M   'P 1'
#
loop_
_entity.id
_entity.type
_entity.pdbx_description
1 polymer ?
#
loop_
_entity_poly.entity_id
_entity_poly.type
_entity_poly.pdbx_seq_one_letter_code
_entity_poly.pdbx_strand_id
1 'polypeptide(L)'
;MNTKLLQPGQQIGVAKQGRIMKASIHTIDKVTPTGQVVIGDKRFNNRGQIMGSNPFQDQERLISLEEAQAIIAEKEKRALEKKKKRDQQKTIARTATQKAFEVLNQHGYYADVDGHWEVMESEINELLIDYMKKHKPIKD
;
A
#
# COMPACT_ATOMS: atom_id res chain seq x y z
N MET A 1 12.45 -0.21 -23.76
CA MET A 1 13.79 -0.39 -23.15
C MET A 1 14.64 -1.24 -24.09
N ASN A 2 15.90 -0.89 -24.31
CA ASN A 2 16.83 -1.70 -25.13
C ASN A 2 17.66 -2.60 -24.22
N THR A 3 17.35 -3.89 -24.18
CA THR A 3 17.99 -4.84 -23.26
C THR A 3 19.40 -5.25 -23.69
N LYS A 4 19.82 -4.95 -24.93
CA LYS A 4 21.17 -5.26 -25.43
C LYS A 4 22.28 -4.46 -24.75
N LEU A 5 21.93 -3.34 -24.12
CA LEU A 5 22.86 -2.49 -23.38
C LEU A 5 23.04 -2.94 -21.92
N LEU A 6 22.26 -3.93 -21.48
CA LEU A 6 22.31 -4.44 -20.12
C LEU A 6 23.42 -5.45 -19.94
N GLN A 7 23.97 -5.51 -18.73
CA GLN A 7 25.03 -6.43 -18.37
C GLN A 7 24.62 -7.34 -17.20
N PRO A 8 25.13 -8.59 -17.15
CA PRO A 8 25.05 -9.41 -15.94
C PRO A 8 25.58 -8.65 -14.73
N GLY A 9 24.92 -8.79 -13.57
CA GLY A 9 25.23 -8.08 -12.34
C GLY A 9 24.65 -6.67 -12.22
N GLN A 10 24.07 -6.11 -13.30
CA GLN A 10 23.42 -4.80 -13.25
C GLN A 10 22.06 -4.89 -12.53
N GLN A 11 21.71 -3.86 -11.76
CA GLN A 11 20.38 -3.73 -11.19
C GLN A 11 19.37 -3.19 -12.22
N ILE A 12 18.17 -3.76 -12.20
CA ILE A 12 17.08 -3.38 -13.11
C ILE A 12 15.73 -3.47 -12.41
N GLY A 13 14.79 -2.65 -12.84
CA GLY A 13 13.43 -2.71 -12.37
C GLY A 13 12.59 -3.73 -13.13
N VAL A 14 11.76 -4.47 -12.41
CA VAL A 14 10.68 -5.30 -12.96
C VAL A 14 9.35 -4.73 -12.49
N ALA A 15 8.54 -4.25 -13.43
CA ALA A 15 7.18 -3.78 -13.18
C ALA A 15 6.17 -4.87 -13.54
N LYS A 16 5.24 -5.14 -12.62
CA LYS A 16 4.06 -5.97 -12.84
C LYS A 16 2.86 -5.06 -13.11
N GLN A 17 2.27 -5.19 -14.30
CA GLN A 17 1.02 -4.54 -14.63
C GLN A 17 -0.16 -5.31 -14.04
N GLY A 18 -1.07 -4.56 -13.42
CA GLY A 18 -2.31 -5.04 -12.81
C GLY A 18 -3.17 -3.83 -12.46
N ARG A 19 -4.21 -4.00 -11.62
CA ARG A 19 -5.03 -2.85 -11.15
C ARG A 19 -4.20 -1.75 -10.47
N ILE A 20 -3.09 -2.13 -9.86
CA ILE A 20 -2.09 -1.22 -9.30
C ILE A 20 -0.74 -1.69 -9.83
N MET A 21 0.01 -0.76 -10.43
CA MET A 21 1.37 -1.04 -10.87
C MET A 21 2.26 -1.33 -9.66
N LYS A 22 3.00 -2.44 -9.72
CA LYS A 22 3.98 -2.81 -8.69
C LYS A 22 5.34 -2.89 -9.35
N ALA A 23 6.37 -2.38 -8.69
CA ALA A 23 7.75 -2.52 -9.14
C ALA A 23 8.59 -3.24 -8.08
N SER A 24 9.63 -3.92 -8.55
CA SER A 24 10.65 -4.56 -7.73
C SER A 24 11.99 -4.42 -8.42
N ILE A 25 13.07 -4.23 -7.66
CA ILE A 25 14.43 -4.13 -8.20
C ILE A 25 15.08 -5.50 -8.08
N HIS A 26 15.70 -5.94 -9.16
CA HIS A 26 16.39 -7.22 -9.26
C HIS A 26 17.77 -7.05 -9.88
N THR A 27 18.64 -8.02 -9.64
CA THR A 27 19.94 -8.11 -10.31
C THR A 27 19.82 -9.01 -11.53
N ILE A 28 20.45 -8.62 -12.64
CA ILE A 28 20.45 -9.44 -13.87
C ILE A 28 21.41 -10.61 -13.71
N ASP A 29 20.93 -11.83 -13.89
CA ASP A 29 21.78 -13.03 -13.82
C ASP A 29 22.54 -13.24 -15.12
N LYS A 30 21.85 -13.07 -16.26
CA LYS A 30 22.43 -13.31 -17.58
C LYS A 30 21.75 -12.47 -18.64
N VAL A 31 22.55 -12.02 -19.62
CA VAL A 31 22.07 -11.44 -20.87
C VAL A 31 22.58 -12.31 -22.02
N THR A 32 21.69 -12.80 -22.88
CA THR A 32 22.07 -13.61 -24.04
C THR A 32 22.57 -12.70 -25.18
N PRO A 33 23.34 -13.23 -26.15
CA PRO A 33 23.73 -12.49 -27.35
C PRO A 33 22.53 -11.96 -28.17
N THR A 34 21.38 -12.63 -28.06
CA THR A 34 20.12 -12.22 -28.70
C THR A 34 19.41 -11.07 -27.96
N GLY A 35 19.94 -10.64 -26.81
CA GLY A 35 19.38 -9.59 -25.96
C GLY A 35 18.29 -10.05 -25.00
N GLN A 36 18.16 -11.36 -24.75
CA GLN A 36 17.25 -11.87 -23.72
C GLN A 36 17.89 -11.70 -22.35
N VAL A 37 17.08 -11.31 -21.36
CA VAL A 37 17.52 -11.06 -19.98
C VAL A 37 16.95 -12.14 -19.08
N VAL A 38 17.77 -12.73 -18.24
CA VAL A 38 17.37 -13.73 -17.25
C VAL A 38 17.52 -13.14 -15.85
N ILE A 39 16.47 -13.28 -15.05
CA ILE A 39 16.37 -12.82 -13.66
C ILE A 39 15.62 -13.90 -12.87
N GLY A 40 16.33 -14.64 -12.03
CA GLY A 40 15.86 -15.86 -11.39
C GLY A 40 15.29 -16.84 -12.41
N ASP A 41 14.06 -17.30 -12.16
CA ASP A 41 13.32 -18.19 -13.05
C ASP A 41 12.67 -17.47 -14.25
N LYS A 42 12.76 -16.13 -14.30
CA LYS A 42 12.06 -15.32 -15.30
C LYS A 42 12.99 -14.99 -16.46
N ARG A 43 12.42 -15.02 -17.67
CA ARG A 43 13.11 -14.65 -18.91
C ARG A 43 12.37 -13.50 -19.57
N PHE A 44 13.10 -12.49 -20.01
CA PHE A 44 12.56 -11.34 -20.71
C PHE A 44 13.14 -11.29 -22.12
N ASN A 45 12.29 -10.93 -23.10
CA ASN A 45 12.70 -10.78 -24.48
C ASN A 45 13.54 -9.50 -24.68
N ASN A 46 14.01 -9.29 -25.91
CA ASN A 46 14.80 -8.11 -26.27
C ASN A 46 14.06 -6.76 -26.18
N ARG A 47 12.75 -6.79 -25.94
CA ARG A 47 11.89 -5.61 -25.69
C ARG A 47 11.64 -5.40 -24.19
N GLY A 48 12.18 -6.28 -23.34
CA GLY A 48 11.97 -6.26 -21.90
C GLY A 48 10.62 -6.82 -21.45
N GLN A 49 9.92 -7.61 -22.26
CA GLN A 49 8.66 -8.26 -21.86
C GLN A 49 8.94 -9.69 -21.39
N ILE A 50 8.24 -10.14 -20.36
CA ILE A 50 8.37 -11.51 -19.86
C ILE A 50 7.99 -12.54 -20.95
N MET A 51 8.74 -13.64 -21.00
CA MET A 51 8.53 -14.77 -21.91
C MET A 51 7.89 -15.93 -21.14
N GLY A 52 6.92 -16.61 -21.76
CA GLY A 52 6.26 -17.78 -21.16
C GLY A 52 5.21 -17.45 -20.08
N SER A 53 4.95 -16.17 -19.83
CA SER A 53 3.86 -15.72 -18.96
C SER A 53 2.50 -15.84 -19.64
N ASN A 54 1.48 -16.22 -18.87
CA ASN A 54 0.10 -16.18 -19.35
C ASN A 54 -0.30 -14.71 -19.64
N PRO A 55 -0.71 -14.35 -20.87
CA PRO A 55 -1.03 -12.98 -21.27
C PRO A 55 -2.14 -12.32 -20.43
N PHE A 56 -2.95 -13.13 -19.73
CA PHE A 56 -4.05 -12.68 -18.89
C PHE A 56 -3.70 -12.45 -17.41
N GLN A 57 -2.52 -12.88 -16.94
CA GLN A 57 -2.19 -12.85 -15.50
C GLN A 57 -0.87 -12.18 -15.15
N ASP A 58 0.16 -12.27 -15.99
CA ASP A 58 1.51 -11.80 -15.64
C ASP A 58 2.12 -10.95 -16.75
N GLN A 59 1.62 -9.72 -16.89
CA GLN A 59 2.26 -8.71 -17.74
C GLN A 59 3.40 -8.03 -16.95
N GLU A 60 4.49 -8.77 -16.78
CA GLU A 60 5.73 -8.21 -16.24
C GLU A 60 6.62 -7.62 -17.34
N ARG A 61 7.23 -6.48 -17.06
CA ARG A 61 8.17 -5.84 -17.98
C ARG A 61 9.36 -5.23 -17.25
N LEU A 62 10.50 -5.22 -17.92
CA LEU A 62 11.67 -4.49 -17.50
C LEU A 62 11.43 -2.98 -17.65
N ILE A 63 11.83 -2.26 -16.62
CA ILE A 63 11.78 -0.79 -16.53
C ILE A 63 13.13 -0.30 -16.00
N SER A 64 13.39 1.00 -16.14
CA SER A 64 14.62 1.58 -15.61
C SER A 64 14.65 1.50 -14.07
N LEU A 65 15.83 1.62 -13.48
CA LEU A 65 15.98 1.71 -12.02
C LEU A 65 15.20 2.91 -11.46
N GLU A 66 15.29 4.06 -12.13
CA GLU A 66 14.61 5.30 -11.77
C GLU A 66 13.08 5.12 -11.78
N GLU A 67 12.54 4.51 -12.83
CA GLU A 67 11.10 4.21 -12.93
C GLU A 67 10.65 3.26 -11.81
N ALA A 68 11.46 2.26 -11.48
CA ALA A 68 11.14 1.31 -10.42
C ALA A 68 11.14 1.97 -9.05
N GLN A 69 12.14 2.80 -8.77
CA GLN A 69 12.22 3.59 -7.54
C GLN A 69 11.04 4.55 -7.40
N ALA A 70 10.64 5.23 -8.49
CA ALA A 70 9.48 6.11 -8.48
C ALA A 70 8.19 5.36 -8.10
N ILE A 71 7.94 4.19 -8.68
CA ILE A 71 6.76 3.36 -8.37
C ILE A 71 6.78 2.87 -6.91
N ILE A 72 7.95 2.47 -6.41
CA ILE A 72 8.13 2.03 -5.02
C ILE A 72 7.86 3.20 -4.07
N ALA A 73 8.47 4.36 -4.31
CA ALA A 73 8.30 5.56 -3.50
C ALA A 73 6.84 6.05 -3.48
N GLU A 74 6.16 6.02 -4.63
CA GLU A 74 4.74 6.41 -4.69
C GLU A 74 3.85 5.44 -3.87
N LYS A 75 4.14 4.14 -3.92
CA LYS A 75 3.44 3.15 -3.11
C LYS A 75 3.65 3.40 -1.61
N GLU A 76 4.87 3.71 -1.20
CA GLU A 76 5.20 4.04 0.19
C GLU A 76 4.49 5.32 0.64
N LYS A 77 4.50 6.37 -0.19
CA LYS A 77 3.78 7.61 0.08
C LYS A 77 2.28 7.36 0.29
N ARG A 78 1.64 6.60 -0.61
CA ARG A 78 0.22 6.23 -0.48
C ARG A 78 -0.06 5.42 0.79
N ALA A 79 0.84 4.52 1.16
CA ALA A 79 0.72 3.74 2.40
C ALA A 79 0.82 4.65 3.64
N LEU A 80 1.74 5.61 3.63
CA LEU A 80 1.92 6.59 4.70
C LEU A 80 0.70 7.50 4.83
N GLU A 81 0.16 8.03 3.72
CA GLU A 81 -1.06 8.83 3.72
C GLU A 81 -2.26 8.04 4.26
N LYS A 82 -2.41 6.78 3.83
CA LYS A 82 -3.47 5.90 4.34
C LYS A 82 -3.32 5.64 5.84
N LYS A 83 -2.10 5.47 6.34
CA LYS A 83 -1.82 5.32 7.78
C LYS A 83 -2.18 6.60 8.52
N LYS A 84 -1.72 7.77 8.07
CA LYS A 84 -2.06 9.08 8.65
C LYS A 84 -3.57 9.29 8.73
N LYS A 85 -4.30 8.97 7.66
CA LYS A 85 -5.77 9.08 7.64
C LYS A 85 -6.43 8.16 8.67
N ARG A 86 -5.95 6.93 8.82
CA ARG A 86 -6.44 6.00 9.85
C ARG A 86 -6.14 6.49 11.27
N ASP A 87 -4.94 6.98 11.50
CA ASP A 87 -4.54 7.50 12.80
C ASP A 87 -5.38 8.75 13.15
N GLN A 88 -5.62 9.63 12.18
CA GLN A 88 -6.52 10.78 12.34
C GLN A 88 -7.96 10.35 12.65
N GLN A 89 -8.50 9.36 11.95
CA GLN A 89 -9.83 8.81 12.23
C GLN A 89 -9.92 8.25 13.66
N LYS A 90 -8.90 7.53 14.12
CA LYS A 90 -8.84 7.03 15.50
C LYS A 90 -8.84 8.15 16.52
N THR A 91 -8.04 9.20 16.30
CA THR A 91 -8.00 10.36 17.20
C THR A 91 -9.35 11.05 17.27
N ILE A 92 -10.00 11.29 16.12
CA ILE A 92 -11.31 11.95 16.08
C ILE A 92 -12.37 11.10 16.80
N ALA A 93 -12.41 9.79 16.55
CA ALA A 93 -13.33 8.88 17.24
C ALA A 93 -13.15 8.94 18.75
N ARG A 94 -11.89 8.85 19.22
CA ARG A 94 -11.55 8.93 20.64
C ARG A 94 -12.01 10.25 21.26
N THR A 95 -11.71 11.39 20.63
CA THR A 95 -12.14 12.70 21.13
C THR A 95 -13.67 12.81 21.19
N ALA A 96 -14.37 12.29 20.19
CA ALA A 96 -15.84 12.32 20.18
C ALA A 96 -16.45 11.44 21.29
N THR A 97 -15.91 10.23 21.49
CA THR A 97 -16.32 9.32 22.55
C THR A 97 -16.10 9.95 23.93
N GLN A 98 -14.93 10.54 24.19
CA GLN A 98 -14.64 11.23 25.45
C GLN A 98 -15.64 12.35 25.73
N LYS A 99 -15.95 13.18 24.74
CA LYS A 99 -16.97 14.24 24.89
C LYS A 99 -18.37 13.70 25.16
N ALA A 100 -18.75 12.60 24.52
CA ALA A 100 -20.04 11.97 24.76
C ALA A 100 -20.15 11.52 26.23
N PHE A 101 -19.10 10.91 26.76
CA PHE A 101 -19.07 10.52 28.16
C PHE A 101 -19.07 11.70 29.14
N GLU A 102 -18.34 12.78 28.84
CA GLU A 102 -18.37 14.00 29.64
C GLU A 102 -19.80 14.54 29.78
N VAL A 103 -20.56 14.57 28.68
CA VAL A 103 -21.96 15.01 28.69
C VAL A 103 -22.84 14.06 29.50
N LEU A 104 -22.69 12.74 29.32
CA LEU A 104 -23.47 11.75 30.07
C LEU A 104 -23.20 11.84 31.57
N ASN A 105 -21.95 12.05 31.97
CA ASN A 105 -21.57 12.21 33.36
C ASN A 105 -22.13 13.52 33.96
N GLN A 106 -22.02 14.64 33.25
CA GLN A 106 -22.56 15.93 33.67
C GLN A 106 -24.07 15.91 33.97
N HIS A 107 -24.81 15.08 33.23
CA HIS A 107 -26.26 14.93 33.41
C HIS A 107 -26.66 13.72 34.28
N GLY A 108 -25.69 13.02 34.89
CA GLY A 108 -25.94 11.89 35.79
C GLY A 108 -26.45 10.62 35.09
N TYR A 109 -26.33 10.52 33.76
CA TYR A 109 -26.72 9.34 32.99
C TYR A 109 -25.62 8.27 32.91
N TYR A 110 -24.39 8.60 33.29
CA TYR A 110 -23.27 7.67 33.33
C TYR A 110 -22.37 7.94 34.52
N ALA A 111 -22.05 6.89 35.27
CA ALA A 111 -21.00 6.86 36.27
C ALA A 111 -20.25 5.52 36.12
N ASP A 112 -18.92 5.57 36.05
CA ASP A 112 -18.08 4.37 35.89
C ASP A 112 -17.94 3.62 37.22
N VAL A 113 -19.04 3.07 37.71
CA VAL A 113 -19.10 2.38 39.02
C VAL A 113 -18.42 1.02 38.97
N ASP A 114 -18.48 0.35 37.82
CA ASP A 114 -17.98 -1.03 37.63
C ASP A 114 -16.66 -1.10 36.83
N GLY A 115 -16.04 0.05 36.50
CA GLY A 115 -14.78 0.10 35.74
C GLY A 115 -14.91 -0.36 34.28
N HIS A 116 -16.11 -0.24 33.70
CA HIS A 116 -16.40 -0.62 32.32
C HIS A 116 -16.11 0.49 31.31
N TRP A 117 -15.60 1.64 31.77
CA TRP A 117 -15.23 2.77 30.93
C TRP A 117 -14.42 2.37 29.69
N GLU A 118 -13.34 1.60 29.87
CA GLU A 118 -12.45 1.26 28.77
C GLU A 118 -13.13 0.39 27.71
N VAL A 119 -14.02 -0.51 28.15
CA VAL A 119 -14.78 -1.39 27.26
C VAL A 119 -15.77 -0.57 26.43
N MET A 120 -16.54 0.30 27.09
CA MET A 120 -17.52 1.14 26.42
C MET A 120 -16.86 2.21 25.52
N GLU A 121 -15.72 2.77 25.95
CA GLU A 121 -14.91 3.66 25.11
C GLU A 121 -14.43 2.92 23.85
N SER A 122 -13.99 1.66 23.98
CA SER A 122 -13.57 0.84 22.85
C SER A 122 -14.73 0.58 21.87
N GLU A 123 -15.90 0.17 22.37
CA GLU A 123 -17.08 -0.12 21.54
C GLU A 123 -17.57 1.11 20.77
N ILE A 124 -17.70 2.26 21.44
CA ILE A 124 -18.15 3.51 20.80
C ILE A 124 -17.11 3.99 19.77
N ASN A 125 -15.81 3.86 20.07
CA ASN A 125 -14.75 4.18 19.12
C ASN A 125 -14.84 3.32 17.86
N GLU A 126 -15.06 2.02 18.00
CA GLU A 126 -15.22 1.12 16.85
C GLU A 126 -16.44 1.48 16.00
N LEU A 127 -17.59 1.79 16.63
CA LEU A 127 -18.80 2.25 15.95
C LEU A 127 -18.55 3.53 15.14
N LEU A 128 -17.90 4.54 15.75
CA LEU A 128 -17.57 5.79 15.07
C LEU A 128 -16.59 5.59 13.92
N ILE A 129 -15.56 4.76 14.12
CA ILE A 129 -14.59 4.41 13.08
C ILE A 129 -15.29 3.72 11.90
N ASP A 130 -16.16 2.74 12.18
CA ASP A 130 -16.88 2.02 11.14
C ASP A 130 -17.88 2.90 10.40
N TYR A 131 -18.54 3.83 11.10
CA TYR A 131 -19.36 4.85 10.49
C TYR A 131 -18.52 5.73 9.54
N MET A 132 -17.38 6.25 10.00
CA MET A 132 -16.46 7.07 9.18
C MET A 132 -15.82 6.30 8.00
N LYS A 133 -15.73 4.97 8.05
CA LYS A 133 -15.29 4.15 6.91
C LYS A 133 -16.39 4.02 5.85
N LYS A 134 -17.65 3.92 6.26
CA LYS A 134 -18.81 3.76 5.37
C LYS A 134 -19.21 5.07 4.69
N HIS A 135 -18.94 6.20 5.34
CA HIS A 135 -19.33 7.53 4.86
C HIS A 135 -18.11 8.34 4.40
N LYS A 136 -18.25 9.08 3.30
CA LYS A 136 -17.20 10.00 2.86
C LYS A 136 -17.07 11.16 3.85
N PRO A 137 -15.84 11.61 4.19
CA PRO A 137 -15.64 12.81 4.99
C PRO A 137 -16.24 14.04 4.28
N ILE A 138 -16.70 15.01 5.07
CA ILE A 138 -17.37 16.23 4.58
C ILE A 138 -16.39 17.19 3.86
N LYS A 139 -15.08 17.07 4.11
CA LYS A 139 -14.03 17.81 3.41
C LYS A 139 -12.92 16.85 2.97
N ASP A 140 -12.58 16.91 1.68
CA ASP A 140 -11.35 16.34 1.09
C ASP A 140 -10.20 17.35 1.22
#